data_AF-A0A9P7JN59-F1
#
_entry.id   AF-A0A9P7JN59-F1
#
_cell.length_a   1.000
_cell.length_b   1.000
_cell.length_c   1.000
_cell.angle_alpha   90.00
_cell.angle_beta   90.00
_cell.angle_gamma   90.00
#
_symmetry.space_group_name_H-M   'P 1'
#
loop_
_entity.id
_entity.type
_entity.pdbx_description
1 polymer ?
#
loop_
_entity_poly.entity_id
_entity_poly.type
_entity_poly.pdbx_seq_one_letter_code
_entity_poly.pdbx_strand_id
1 'polypeptide(L)'
;FNHGQNCSAGSRIFVQESIWEKFLDQFTEQARAIKVGDPFSPDTYRGPQASKTQFERIMGYITSGKNDGATLHIGGKQIRREGYFIEPTIFTECQPDMKIVREEIFGPIVCIMKFNIEDEVVEQANDTSYGLATSVFTKDIDRAIRVAHALEASAASLSHLARSWCNDAWQINCANQTEISMPFGGFKQSEIGRELSEYALEK
;
A
#
# COMPACT_ATOMS: atom_id res chain seq x y z
N PHE A 1 5.74 4.34 6.43
CA PHE A 1 4.94 4.73 7.62
C PHE A 1 4.67 3.51 8.50
N ASN A 2 4.57 3.69 9.82
CA ASN A 2 4.27 2.67 10.85
C ASN A 2 4.76 1.24 10.54
N HIS A 3 6.00 1.07 10.09
CA HIS A 3 6.58 -0.26 9.87
C HIS A 3 5.87 -1.12 8.80
N GLY A 4 4.95 -0.54 8.02
CA GLY A 4 4.04 -1.28 7.14
C GLY A 4 2.88 -1.97 7.86
N GLN A 5 2.76 -1.80 9.18
CA GLN A 5 1.63 -2.23 10.00
C GLN A 5 0.50 -1.18 9.90
N ASN A 6 -0.02 -1.00 8.69
CA ASN A 6 -1.12 -0.08 8.38
C ASN A 6 -2.03 -0.77 7.34
N CYS A 7 -3.33 -0.81 7.61
CA CYS A 7 -4.33 -1.41 6.72
C CYS A 7 -4.42 -0.68 5.38
N SER A 8 -4.14 0.63 5.34
CA SER A 8 -4.11 1.45 4.12
C SER A 8 -2.72 1.64 3.53
N ALA A 9 -1.74 0.81 3.94
CA ALA A 9 -0.40 0.86 3.37
C ALA A 9 -0.42 0.66 1.84
N GLY A 10 0.32 1.49 1.11
CA GLY A 10 0.59 1.32 -0.32
C GLY A 10 1.52 0.13 -0.58
N SER A 11 1.02 -1.08 -0.34
CA SER A 11 1.77 -2.35 -0.48
C SER A 11 2.02 -2.73 -1.94
N ARG A 12 1.19 -2.22 -2.86
CA ARG A 12 1.36 -2.29 -4.31
C ARG A 12 1.62 -0.89 -4.85
N ILE A 13 2.74 -0.71 -5.55
CA ILE A 13 3.06 0.53 -6.26
C ILE A 13 3.14 0.22 -7.75
N PHE A 14 2.29 0.87 -8.53
CA PHE A 14 2.31 0.79 -9.98
C PHE A 14 3.02 2.02 -10.54
N VAL A 15 4.00 1.81 -11.41
CA VAL A 15 4.86 2.85 -11.97
C VAL A 15 4.82 2.81 -13.48
N GLN A 16 4.57 3.96 -14.12
CA GLN A 16 4.52 4.03 -15.57
C GLN A 16 5.91 3.74 -16.15
N GLU A 17 5.98 2.88 -17.18
CA GLU A 17 7.23 2.40 -17.78
C GLU A 17 8.24 3.53 -18.07
N SER A 18 7.77 4.66 -18.60
CA SER A 18 8.60 5.84 -18.93
C SER A 18 9.41 6.44 -17.77
N ILE A 19 9.02 6.17 -16.52
CA ILE A 19 9.71 6.66 -15.31
C ILE A 19 10.23 5.54 -14.41
N TRP A 20 10.13 4.27 -14.84
CA TRP A 20 10.44 3.09 -14.02
C TRP A 20 11.82 3.16 -13.37
N GLU A 21 12.88 3.26 -14.18
CA GLU A 21 14.27 3.24 -13.71
C GLU A 21 14.53 4.35 -12.68
N LYS A 22 14.15 5.58 -13.05
CA LYS A 22 14.34 6.76 -12.20
C LYS A 22 13.54 6.67 -10.90
N PHE A 23 12.36 6.08 -10.92
CA PHE A 23 11.55 5.88 -9.72
C PHE A 23 12.18 4.80 -8.83
N LEU A 24 12.53 3.65 -9.39
CA LEU A 24 13.07 2.52 -8.65
C LEU A 24 14.38 2.89 -7.95
N ASP A 25 15.26 3.60 -8.64
CA ASP A 25 16.53 4.07 -8.08
C ASP A 25 16.32 4.98 -6.87
N GLN A 26 15.51 6.03 -7.03
CA GLN A 26 15.23 6.98 -5.94
C GLN A 26 14.47 6.33 -4.79
N PHE A 27 13.48 5.48 -5.09
CA PHE A 27 12.74 4.77 -4.06
C PHE A 27 13.65 3.82 -3.27
N THR A 28 14.58 3.16 -3.95
CA THR A 28 15.58 2.28 -3.33
C THR A 28 16.55 3.05 -2.46
N GLU A 29 17.03 4.21 -2.91
CA GLU A 29 17.86 5.10 -2.09
C GLU A 29 17.15 5.49 -0.80
N GLN A 30 15.89 5.95 -0.90
CA GLN A 30 15.10 6.32 0.28
C GLN A 30 14.84 5.12 1.19
N ALA A 31 14.54 3.95 0.62
CA ALA A 31 14.32 2.74 1.41
C ALA A 31 15.58 2.30 2.17
N ARG A 32 16.77 2.43 1.57
CA ARG A 32 18.06 2.14 2.23
C ARG A 32 18.43 3.16 3.30
N ALA A 33 18.01 4.41 3.14
CA ALA A 33 18.26 5.47 4.11
C ALA A 33 17.44 5.34 5.41
N ILE A 34 16.40 4.48 5.43
CA ILE A 34 15.56 4.26 6.61
C ILE A 34 16.40 3.66 7.75
N LYS A 35 16.62 4.46 8.80
CA LYS A 35 17.25 4.02 10.04
C LYS A 35 16.30 3.13 10.84
N VAL A 36 16.60 1.83 10.88
CA VAL A 36 15.85 0.84 11.66
C VAL A 36 16.53 0.60 13.01
N GLY A 37 15.82 0.83 14.11
CA GLY A 37 16.46 0.96 15.42
C GLY A 37 15.54 0.84 16.62
N ASP A 38 16.09 1.16 17.79
CA ASP A 38 15.31 1.26 19.04
C ASP A 38 14.21 2.33 18.87
N PRO A 39 12.92 2.01 19.06
CA PRO A 39 11.82 2.97 18.90
C PRO A 39 11.90 4.16 19.86
N PHE A 40 12.68 4.07 20.96
CA PHE A 40 12.90 5.19 21.87
C PHE A 40 14.11 6.06 21.49
N SER A 41 14.91 5.65 20.50
CA SER A 41 16.04 6.45 20.02
C SER A 41 15.54 7.55 19.06
N PRO A 42 15.99 8.82 19.23
CA PRO A 42 15.59 9.91 18.35
C PRO A 42 16.12 9.76 16.92
N ASP A 43 17.15 8.93 16.71
CA ASP A 43 17.70 8.63 15.38
C ASP A 43 16.95 7.52 14.64
N THR A 44 16.02 6.84 15.30
CA THR A 44 15.27 5.74 14.70
C THR A 44 14.07 6.29 13.94
N TYR A 45 14.00 5.99 12.65
CA TYR A 45 12.78 6.22 11.87
C TYR A 45 11.80 5.06 11.99
N ARG A 46 12.31 3.83 12.20
CA ARG A 46 11.51 2.62 12.20
C ARG A 46 11.97 1.61 13.26
N GLY A 47 11.05 1.22 14.14
CA GLY A 47 11.18 0.18 15.15
C GLY A 47 10.92 -1.27 14.66
N PRO A 48 10.66 -2.20 15.59
CA PRO A 48 10.39 -3.60 15.28
C PRO A 48 8.93 -3.85 14.89
N GLN A 49 8.63 -5.07 14.44
CA GLN A 49 7.27 -5.59 14.35
C GLN A 49 6.70 -5.83 15.74
N ALA A 50 5.37 -5.78 15.87
CA ALA A 50 4.68 -5.82 17.16
C ALA A 50 4.87 -7.14 17.94
N SER A 51 5.05 -8.26 17.25
CA SER A 51 5.17 -9.59 17.87
C SER A 51 6.00 -10.56 17.05
N LYS A 52 6.44 -11.65 17.69
CA LYS A 52 7.09 -12.78 17.03
C LYS A 52 6.22 -13.37 15.93
N THR A 53 4.94 -13.55 16.20
CA THR A 53 3.97 -14.09 15.22
C THR A 53 3.88 -13.23 13.97
N GLN A 54 3.81 -11.90 14.12
CA GLN A 54 3.80 -11.00 12.96
C GLN A 54 5.13 -11.06 12.20
N PHE A 55 6.24 -11.06 12.92
CA PHE A 55 7.56 -11.21 12.31
C PHE A 55 7.69 -12.50 11.49
N GLU A 56 7.34 -13.65 12.06
CA GLU A 56 7.41 -14.95 11.38
C GLU A 56 6.48 -14.99 10.17
N ARG A 57 5.27 -14.44 10.29
CA ARG A 57 4.33 -14.30 9.16
C ARG A 57 4.94 -13.49 8.02
N ILE A 58 5.50 -12.33 8.31
CA ILE A 58 6.13 -11.45 7.32
C ILE A 58 7.34 -12.14 6.65
N MET A 59 8.19 -12.81 7.43
CA MET A 59 9.31 -13.59 6.90
C MET A 59 8.84 -14.76 6.01
N GLY A 60 7.69 -15.34 6.33
CA GLY A 60 7.01 -16.32 5.48
C GLY A 60 6.61 -15.75 4.12
N TYR A 61 6.01 -14.55 4.08
CA TYR A 61 5.68 -13.86 2.82
C TYR A 61 6.92 -13.53 1.98
N ILE A 62 8.01 -13.08 2.62
CA ILE A 62 9.29 -12.84 1.92
C ILE A 62 9.78 -14.13 1.25
N THR A 63 9.63 -15.26 1.92
CA THR A 63 10.01 -16.57 1.37
C THR A 63 9.09 -16.97 0.22
N SER A 64 7.77 -16.78 0.36
CA SER A 64 6.80 -17.02 -0.72
C SER A 64 7.13 -16.21 -1.96
N GLY A 65 7.38 -14.90 -1.82
CA GLY A 65 7.70 -14.03 -2.96
C GLY A 65 8.91 -14.51 -3.76
N LYS A 66 9.96 -14.97 -3.08
CA LYS A 66 11.14 -15.56 -3.74
C LYS A 66 10.82 -16.86 -4.47
N ASN A 67 10.00 -17.71 -3.85
CA ASN A 67 9.62 -19.01 -4.42
C ASN A 67 8.68 -18.85 -5.62
N ASP A 68 7.82 -17.84 -5.58
CA ASP A 68 6.86 -17.53 -6.65
C ASP A 68 7.55 -16.85 -7.86
N GLY A 69 8.84 -16.51 -7.75
CA GLY A 69 9.65 -15.97 -8.84
C GLY A 69 9.79 -14.44 -8.84
N ALA A 70 9.30 -13.74 -7.82
CA ALA A 70 9.50 -12.30 -7.71
C ALA A 70 10.98 -11.97 -7.45
N THR A 71 11.44 -10.84 -7.99
CA THR A 71 12.80 -10.37 -7.76
C THR A 71 12.85 -9.61 -6.43
N LEU A 72 13.56 -10.17 -5.44
CA LEU A 72 13.92 -9.44 -4.22
C LEU A 72 14.97 -8.37 -4.55
N HIS A 73 14.51 -7.14 -4.79
CA HIS A 73 15.38 -6.03 -5.19
C HIS A 73 16.28 -5.56 -4.03
N ILE A 74 15.71 -5.38 -2.83
CA ILE A 74 16.45 -5.10 -1.59
C ILE A 74 15.79 -5.75 -0.38
N GLY A 75 16.56 -5.87 0.71
CA GLY A 75 16.04 -6.26 2.02
C GLY A 75 15.77 -7.76 2.12
N GLY A 76 14.60 -8.11 2.65
CA GLY A 76 14.12 -9.49 2.74
C GLY A 76 14.85 -10.33 3.79
N LYS A 77 15.44 -9.67 4.81
CA LYS A 77 16.15 -10.32 5.90
C LYS A 77 15.76 -9.73 7.25
N GLN A 78 16.01 -10.52 8.30
CA GLN A 78 16.00 -10.05 9.67
C GLN A 78 17.24 -9.19 9.94
N ILE A 79 17.05 -8.08 10.65
CA ILE A 79 18.16 -7.33 11.22
C ILE A 79 18.56 -8.02 12.52
N ARG A 80 19.79 -8.53 12.60
CA ARG A 80 20.30 -9.29 13.75
C ARG A 80 20.50 -8.38 14.96
N ARG A 81 19.45 -8.26 15.77
CA ARG A 81 19.43 -7.58 17.06
C ARG A 81 18.29 -8.15 17.91
N GLU A 82 18.28 -7.84 19.20
CA GLU A 82 17.15 -8.18 20.07
C GLU A 82 15.89 -7.48 19.56
N GLY A 83 14.78 -8.22 19.44
CA GLY A 83 13.50 -7.75 18.89
C GLY A 83 13.22 -8.22 17.46
N TYR A 84 12.06 -7.81 16.95
CA TYR A 84 11.47 -8.34 15.72
C TYR A 84 11.71 -7.42 14.51
N PHE A 85 12.97 -7.23 14.15
CA PHE A 85 13.36 -6.27 13.14
C PHE A 85 13.50 -6.89 11.75
N ILE A 86 12.85 -6.28 10.76
CA ILE A 86 12.89 -6.70 9.36
C ILE A 86 13.47 -5.53 8.54
N GLU A 87 14.30 -5.83 7.54
CA GLU A 87 14.83 -4.83 6.60
C GLU A 87 13.71 -4.23 5.71
N PRO A 88 13.81 -2.96 5.29
CA PRO A 88 12.92 -2.41 4.27
C PRO A 88 13.06 -3.27 3.02
N THR A 89 11.95 -3.81 2.52
CA THR A 89 11.98 -4.85 1.50
C THR A 89 11.22 -4.39 0.26
N ILE A 90 11.86 -4.52 -0.89
CA ILE A 90 11.26 -4.20 -2.19
C ILE A 90 11.28 -5.46 -3.03
N PHE A 91 10.11 -5.87 -3.51
CA PHE A 91 9.97 -6.82 -4.59
C PHE A 91 9.66 -6.09 -5.90
N THR A 92 10.24 -6.60 -6.98
CA THR A 92 10.02 -6.16 -8.36
C THR A 92 9.76 -7.39 -9.23
N GLU A 93 9.31 -7.18 -10.47
CA GLU A 93 8.96 -8.27 -11.40
C GLU A 93 7.91 -9.22 -10.78
N CYS A 94 7.00 -8.66 -9.97
CA CYS A 94 5.90 -9.41 -9.35
C CYS A 94 4.79 -9.68 -10.36
N GLN A 95 4.21 -10.87 -10.33
CA GLN A 95 3.02 -11.22 -11.11
C GLN A 95 1.74 -11.01 -10.28
N PRO A 96 0.61 -10.62 -10.91
CA PRO A 96 -0.64 -10.28 -10.19
C PRO A 96 -1.24 -11.41 -9.33
N ASP A 97 -0.94 -12.66 -9.65
CA ASP A 97 -1.43 -13.85 -8.96
C ASP A 97 -0.56 -14.25 -7.75
N MET A 98 0.63 -13.66 -7.61
CA MET A 98 1.54 -13.96 -6.50
C MET A 98 0.93 -13.60 -5.14
N LYS A 99 1.22 -14.44 -4.14
CA LYS A 99 0.71 -14.26 -2.78
C LYS A 99 1.08 -12.89 -2.19
N ILE A 100 2.31 -12.43 -2.45
CA ILE A 100 2.82 -11.12 -1.97
C ILE A 100 2.13 -9.90 -2.62
N VAL A 101 1.39 -10.11 -3.72
CA VAL A 101 0.60 -9.07 -4.40
C VAL A 101 -0.86 -9.12 -3.95
N ARG A 102 -1.42 -10.33 -3.79
CA ARG A 102 -2.85 -10.50 -3.49
C ARG A 102 -3.20 -10.38 -2.00
N GLU A 103 -2.32 -10.82 -1.11
CA GLU A 103 -2.60 -10.86 0.33
C GLU A 103 -1.98 -9.70 1.11
N GLU A 104 -2.65 -9.30 2.20
CA GLU A 104 -2.11 -8.30 3.11
C GLU A 104 -0.94 -8.86 3.94
N ILE A 105 0.27 -8.36 3.71
CA ILE A 105 1.46 -8.79 4.45
C ILE A 105 1.57 -8.12 5.83
N PHE A 106 1.13 -6.87 5.94
CA PHE A 106 1.17 -6.06 7.17
C PHE A 106 2.59 -5.84 7.74
N GLY A 107 3.56 -5.62 6.85
CA GLY A 107 4.97 -5.43 7.19
C GLY A 107 5.70 -4.50 6.22
N PRO A 108 7.00 -4.27 6.41
CA PRO A 108 7.76 -3.27 5.65
C PRO A 108 8.19 -3.77 4.26
N ILE A 109 7.24 -4.32 3.51
CA ILE A 109 7.42 -4.90 2.19
C ILE A 109 6.54 -4.16 1.20
N VAL A 110 7.08 -3.88 0.01
CA VAL A 110 6.34 -3.32 -1.11
C VAL A 110 6.62 -4.09 -2.39
N CYS A 111 5.59 -4.30 -3.18
CA CYS A 111 5.66 -4.82 -4.54
C CYS A 111 5.57 -3.66 -5.52
N ILE A 112 6.63 -3.40 -6.28
CA ILE A 112 6.66 -2.34 -7.29
C ILE A 112 6.56 -3.00 -8.66
N MET A 113 5.52 -2.62 -9.41
CA MET A 113 5.15 -3.20 -10.71
C MET A 113 5.13 -2.11 -11.77
N LYS A 114 5.51 -2.47 -13.00
CA LYS A 114 5.43 -1.60 -14.17
C LYS A 114 4.04 -1.67 -14.79
N PHE A 115 3.60 -0.57 -15.39
CA PHE A 115 2.45 -0.55 -16.29
C PHE A 115 2.73 0.35 -17.49
N ASN A 116 2.05 0.09 -18.61
CA ASN A 116 2.26 0.83 -19.85
C ASN A 116 1.13 1.80 -20.15
N ILE A 117 -0.11 1.32 -20.01
CA ILE A 117 -1.32 2.07 -20.34
C ILE A 117 -2.21 2.27 -19.10
N GLU A 118 -3.00 3.35 -19.11
CA GLU A 118 -3.86 3.75 -18.00
C GLU A 118 -4.94 2.69 -17.67
N ASP A 119 -5.58 2.13 -18.70
CA ASP A 119 -6.66 1.14 -18.49
C ASP A 119 -6.13 -0.15 -17.83
N GLU A 120 -4.93 -0.59 -18.21
CA GLU A 120 -4.27 -1.76 -17.65
C GLU A 120 -3.99 -1.59 -16.15
N VAL A 121 -3.48 -0.44 -15.72
CA VAL A 121 -3.19 -0.21 -14.30
C VAL A 121 -4.46 -0.09 -13.47
N VAL A 122 -5.54 0.46 -14.03
CA VAL A 122 -6.85 0.50 -13.35
C VAL A 122 -7.38 -0.92 -13.15
N GLU A 123 -7.31 -1.77 -14.17
CA GLU A 123 -7.73 -3.17 -14.08
C GLU A 123 -6.91 -3.92 -13.02
N GLN A 124 -5.58 -3.81 -13.06
CA GLN A 124 -4.69 -4.46 -12.08
C GLN A 124 -4.88 -3.91 -10.65
N ALA A 125 -5.13 -2.62 -10.51
CA ALA A 125 -5.40 -2.02 -9.21
C ALA A 125 -6.71 -2.54 -8.61
N ASN A 126 -7.73 -2.77 -9.44
CA ASN A 126 -9.04 -3.27 -9.03
C ASN A 126 -9.10 -4.81 -8.87
N ASP A 127 -8.19 -5.57 -9.51
CA ASP A 127 -8.07 -7.04 -9.29
C ASP A 127 -7.49 -7.35 -7.90
N THR A 128 -8.34 -7.18 -6.90
CA THR A 128 -8.10 -7.55 -5.52
C THR A 128 -9.43 -7.71 -4.80
N SER A 129 -9.45 -8.55 -3.77
CA SER A 129 -10.59 -8.68 -2.85
C SER A 129 -10.71 -7.48 -1.89
N TYR A 130 -9.69 -6.62 -1.83
CA TYR A 130 -9.62 -5.45 -0.96
C TYR A 130 -9.99 -4.16 -1.71
N GLY A 131 -10.27 -3.09 -0.99
CA GLY A 131 -10.61 -1.78 -1.57
C GLY A 131 -10.60 -0.67 -0.53
N LEU A 132 -9.59 -0.64 0.35
CA LEU A 132 -9.56 0.27 1.49
C LEU A 132 -9.13 1.70 1.11
N ALA A 133 -7.98 1.84 0.46
CA ALA A 133 -7.45 3.14 0.05
C ALA A 133 -6.63 3.02 -1.25
N THR A 134 -6.53 4.12 -1.98
CA THR A 134 -5.67 4.24 -3.16
C THR A 134 -5.08 5.63 -3.28
N SER A 135 -4.00 5.77 -4.04
CA SER A 135 -3.36 7.07 -4.27
C SER A 135 -2.90 7.16 -5.72
N VAL A 136 -3.16 8.30 -6.35
CA VAL A 136 -2.82 8.56 -7.75
C VAL A 136 -1.90 9.77 -7.82
N PHE A 137 -0.74 9.61 -8.43
CA PHE A 137 0.25 10.67 -8.61
C PHE A 137 0.30 11.09 -10.08
N THR A 138 -0.18 12.29 -10.37
CA THR A 138 -0.22 12.85 -11.74
C THR A 138 -0.28 14.38 -11.69
N LYS A 139 0.28 15.03 -12.71
CA LYS A 139 0.13 16.47 -12.95
C LYS A 139 -1.08 16.80 -13.83
N ASP A 140 -1.61 15.79 -14.52
CA ASP A 140 -2.77 15.92 -15.38
C ASP A 140 -4.04 15.75 -14.54
N ILE A 141 -4.83 16.82 -14.46
CA ILE A 141 -6.06 16.87 -13.65
C ILE A 141 -7.17 16.01 -14.24
N ASP A 142 -7.27 15.91 -15.57
CA ASP A 142 -8.28 15.09 -16.23
C ASP A 142 -7.99 13.62 -15.97
N ARG A 143 -6.71 13.22 -16.07
CA ARG A 143 -6.27 11.89 -15.66
C ARG A 143 -6.55 11.63 -14.18
N ALA A 144 -6.25 12.58 -13.31
CA ALA A 144 -6.50 12.43 -11.88
C ALA A 144 -7.96 12.09 -11.60
N ILE A 145 -8.89 12.87 -12.16
CA ILE A 145 -10.34 12.67 -11.97
C ILE A 145 -10.80 11.35 -12.60
N ARG A 146 -10.41 11.05 -13.84
CA ARG A 146 -10.82 9.82 -14.54
C ARG A 146 -10.34 8.56 -13.82
N VAL A 147 -9.06 8.49 -13.47
CA VAL A 147 -8.47 7.32 -12.81
C VAL A 147 -9.06 7.16 -11.42
N ALA A 148 -9.22 8.25 -10.68
CA ALA A 148 -9.88 8.22 -9.38
C ALA A 148 -11.27 7.57 -9.52
N HIS A 149 -12.11 8.05 -10.45
CA HIS A 149 -13.45 7.51 -10.71
C HIS A 149 -13.49 6.05 -11.15
N ALA A 150 -12.42 5.52 -11.72
CA ALA A 150 -12.34 4.15 -12.19
C ALA A 150 -11.83 3.16 -11.12
N LEU A 151 -11.21 3.65 -10.04
CA LEU A 151 -10.66 2.81 -8.98
C LEU A 151 -11.73 2.42 -7.95
N GLU A 152 -11.84 1.12 -7.68
CA GLU A 152 -12.75 0.52 -6.70
C GLU A 152 -12.15 0.56 -5.28
N ALA A 153 -11.78 1.76 -4.85
CA ALA A 153 -11.28 2.05 -3.52
C ALA A 153 -11.93 3.34 -2.99
N SER A 154 -12.18 3.39 -1.68
CA SER A 154 -12.77 4.50 -0.91
C SER A 154 -14.30 4.69 -0.90
N ALA A 155 -14.83 4.57 0.33
CA ALA A 155 -15.98 5.22 0.95
C ALA A 155 -17.42 5.39 0.37
N ALA A 156 -17.94 4.62 -0.61
CA ALA A 156 -19.41 4.55 -0.84
C ALA A 156 -19.96 3.13 -1.17
N SER A 157 -20.80 2.56 -0.30
CA SER A 157 -21.67 1.44 -0.70
C SER A 157 -23.13 1.77 -0.37
N LEU A 158 -23.99 1.50 -1.35
CA LEU A 158 -25.47 1.45 -1.34
C LEU A 158 -26.25 2.76 -1.54
N SER A 159 -26.25 3.25 -2.78
CA SER A 159 -27.48 3.41 -3.59
C SER A 159 -27.13 3.98 -4.96
N HIS A 160 -27.94 3.66 -5.98
CA HIS A 160 -27.77 4.07 -7.40
C HIS A 160 -27.69 5.59 -7.66
N LEU A 161 -27.68 6.44 -6.62
CA LEU A 161 -27.70 7.89 -6.74
C LEU A 161 -26.48 8.60 -6.10
N ALA A 162 -25.57 7.86 -5.44
CA ALA A 162 -24.42 8.45 -4.73
C ALA A 162 -23.05 8.11 -5.35
N ARG A 163 -23.00 7.70 -6.63
CA ARG A 163 -21.74 7.35 -7.33
C ARG A 163 -20.76 8.51 -7.56
N SER A 164 -21.11 9.75 -7.19
CA SER A 164 -20.46 10.93 -7.78
C SER A 164 -19.95 11.99 -6.80
N TRP A 165 -20.15 11.86 -5.47
CA TRP A 165 -19.90 13.01 -4.57
C TRP A 165 -19.18 12.72 -3.24
N CYS A 166 -18.92 11.46 -2.87
CA CYS A 166 -18.25 11.11 -1.59
C CYS A 166 -17.19 10.01 -1.77
N ASN A 167 -16.16 10.26 -2.56
CA ASN A 167 -15.04 9.31 -2.77
C ASN A 167 -13.78 9.82 -2.01
N ASP A 168 -13.88 9.91 -0.69
CA ASP A 168 -12.94 10.62 0.18
C ASP A 168 -11.63 9.86 0.49
N ALA A 169 -11.29 8.79 -0.24
CA ALA A 169 -9.97 8.15 -0.13
C ALA A 169 -9.23 7.98 -1.47
N TRP A 170 -9.59 8.77 -2.49
CA TRP A 170 -8.70 9.04 -3.61
C TRP A 170 -7.72 10.13 -3.25
N GLN A 171 -6.52 9.71 -2.86
CA GLN A 171 -5.47 10.65 -2.52
C GLN A 171 -4.73 11.05 -3.80
N ILE A 172 -5.01 12.24 -4.31
CA ILE A 172 -4.33 12.79 -5.49
C ILE A 172 -3.07 13.53 -5.04
N ASN A 173 -1.91 13.06 -5.49
CA ASN A 173 -0.60 13.61 -5.12
C ASN A 173 -0.32 13.63 -3.61
N CYS A 174 -1.03 12.82 -2.83
CA CYS A 174 -0.79 12.56 -1.41
C CYS A 174 -1.03 11.07 -1.12
N ALA A 175 -0.59 10.61 0.06
CA ALA A 175 -0.79 9.23 0.52
C ALA A 175 -0.86 9.19 2.05
N ASN A 176 -1.57 8.19 2.60
CA ASN A 176 -1.80 7.97 4.04
C ASN A 176 -2.35 9.22 4.79
N GLN A 177 -3.16 10.04 4.14
CA GLN A 177 -3.90 11.11 4.79
C GLN A 177 -5.18 10.57 5.42
N THR A 178 -5.43 10.95 6.67
CA THR A 178 -6.68 10.73 7.39
C THR A 178 -7.03 12.03 8.11
N GLU A 179 -8.32 12.36 8.13
CA GLU A 179 -8.83 13.59 8.75
C GLU A 179 -10.16 13.25 9.44
N ILE A 180 -10.46 13.91 10.56
CA ILE A 180 -11.57 13.53 11.44
C ILE A 180 -12.94 13.78 10.78
N SER A 181 -13.05 14.83 9.97
CA SER A 181 -14.26 15.16 9.21
C SER A 181 -14.42 14.35 7.91
N MET A 182 -13.43 13.57 7.50
CA MET A 182 -13.50 12.69 6.33
C MET A 182 -13.89 11.26 6.73
N PRO A 183 -14.91 10.65 6.09
CA PRO A 183 -15.25 9.26 6.35
C PRO A 183 -14.13 8.34 5.88
N PHE A 184 -13.80 7.36 6.70
CA PHE A 184 -12.84 6.31 6.36
C PHE A 184 -13.57 4.98 6.30
N GLY A 185 -13.45 4.31 5.15
CA GLY A 185 -13.81 2.90 5.08
C GLY A 185 -13.72 2.27 3.70
N GLY A 186 -13.69 0.94 3.71
CA GLY A 186 -13.34 0.13 2.55
C GLY A 186 -14.49 -0.35 1.66
N PHE A 187 -14.12 -0.92 0.51
CA PHE A 187 -14.97 -1.67 -0.42
C PHE A 187 -14.71 -3.18 -0.31
N LYS A 188 -15.61 -3.97 -0.90
CA LYS A 188 -15.46 -5.43 -1.04
C LYS A 188 -15.29 -6.09 0.34
N GLN A 189 -14.21 -6.82 0.54
CA GLN A 189 -13.92 -7.50 1.81
C GLN A 189 -13.19 -6.61 2.80
N SER A 190 -12.86 -5.36 2.45
CA SER A 190 -12.17 -4.45 3.36
C SER A 190 -13.07 -3.93 4.47
N GLU A 191 -14.38 -3.75 4.23
CA GLU A 191 -15.29 -3.26 5.28
C GLU A 191 -16.79 -3.37 4.91
N ILE A 192 -17.63 -3.32 5.95
CA ILE A 192 -19.05 -2.93 5.89
C ILE A 192 -19.25 -1.75 6.86
N GLY A 193 -19.73 -0.61 6.37
CA GLY A 193 -19.90 0.62 7.16
C GLY A 193 -18.77 1.64 6.95
N ARG A 194 -18.80 2.72 7.73
CA ARG A 194 -17.78 3.78 7.72
C ARG A 194 -17.48 4.22 9.14
N GLU A 195 -16.22 4.56 9.39
CA GLU A 195 -15.77 5.23 10.61
C GLU A 195 -15.32 6.67 10.29
N LEU A 196 -15.13 7.49 11.31
CA LEU A 196 -14.92 8.95 11.22
C LEU A 196 -16.09 9.73 10.59
N SER A 197 -15.97 11.06 10.58
CA SER A 197 -17.00 11.99 10.10
C SER A 197 -18.38 11.77 10.75
N GLU A 198 -19.40 12.40 10.20
CA GLU A 198 -20.80 12.19 10.59
C GLU A 198 -21.29 10.78 10.26
N TYR A 199 -20.74 10.17 9.20
CA TYR A 199 -21.08 8.81 8.77
C TYR A 199 -20.86 7.74 9.84
N ALA A 200 -19.91 7.93 10.77
CA ALA A 200 -19.71 7.01 11.89
C ALA A 200 -20.87 7.00 12.90
N LEU A 201 -21.70 8.04 12.91
CA LEU A 201 -22.88 8.15 13.77
C LEU A 201 -24.11 7.49 13.14
N GLU A 202 -24.12 7.34 11.82
CA GLU A 202 -25.17 6.67 11.05
C GLU A 202 -24.91 5.16 11.05
N LYS A 203 -25.53 4.44 11.99
CA LYS A 203 -25.44 2.97 12.10
C LYS A 203 -26.69 2.26 11.63
#